data_AF-A0A536JB04-F1
#
_entry.id   AF-A0A536JB04-F1
#
_cell.length_a   1.000
_cell.length_b   1.000
_cell.length_c   1.000
_cell.angle_alpha   90.00
_cell.angle_beta   90.00
_cell.angle_gamma   90.00
#
_symmetry.space_group_name_H-M   'P 1'
#
loop_
_entity.id
_entity.type
_entity.pdbx_description
1 polymer ?
#
loop_
_entity_poly.entity_id
_entity_poly.type
_entity_poly.pdbx_seq_one_letter_code
_entity_poly.pdbx_strand_id
1 'polypeptide(L)' 'MSQPITCEHLSASSDHWPNTPAGCEECLRVGDSWIKARLCLTCGHVGCCDSSKNKHATKHYTATH' A
#
# COMPACT_ATOMS: atom_id res chain seq x y z
N MET A 1 0.09 31.20 -4.18
CA MET A 1 -0.07 29.75 -4.42
C MET A 1 0.85 29.03 -3.43
N SER A 2 0.30 28.45 -2.36
CA SER A 2 1.10 27.79 -1.33
C SER A 2 1.59 26.44 -1.87
N GLN A 3 2.91 26.25 -1.94
CA GLN A 3 3.50 24.97 -2.34
C GLN A 3 3.26 23.92 -1.25
N PRO A 4 3.01 22.65 -1.61
CA PRO A 4 2.78 21.60 -0.63
C PRO A 4 4.08 21.31 0.14
N ILE A 5 3.98 21.27 1.48
CA ILE A 5 5.07 20.81 2.33
C ILE A 5 5.29 19.33 2.03
N THR A 6 6.42 19.03 1.41
CA THR A 6 6.82 17.68 1.05
C THR A 6 7.51 17.04 2.26
N CYS A 7 7.11 15.83 2.64
CA CYS A 7 7.77 15.09 3.70
C CYS A 7 9.05 14.41 3.18
N GLU A 8 10.02 14.18 4.06
CA GLU A 8 11.29 13.51 3.71
C GLU A 8 11.08 12.11 3.13
N HIS A 9 10.01 11.41 3.55
CA HIS A 9 9.64 10.09 3.02
C HIS A 9 9.40 10.08 1.50
N LEU A 10 8.99 11.20 0.89
CA LEU A 10 8.79 11.25 -0.55
C LEU A 10 10.11 11.04 -1.31
N SER A 11 11.24 11.46 -0.74
CA SER A 11 12.57 11.23 -1.34
C SER A 11 12.98 9.75 -1.37
N ALA A 12 12.48 8.96 -0.41
CA ALA A 12 12.70 7.52 -0.35
C ALA A 12 11.70 6.72 -1.18
N SER A 13 10.63 7.36 -1.67
CA SER A 13 9.63 6.72 -2.50
C SER A 13 10.08 6.64 -3.97
N SER A 14 9.73 5.54 -4.63
CA SER A 14 9.94 5.34 -6.06
C SER A 14 8.62 4.97 -6.74
N ASP A 15 8.54 5.22 -8.04
CA ASP A 15 7.42 4.77 -8.87
C ASP A 15 7.57 3.26 -9.11
N HIS A 16 7.02 2.47 -8.18
CA HIS A 16 6.99 1.02 -8.30
C HIS A 16 5.79 0.57 -9.14
N TRP A 17 6.01 -0.43 -9.98
CA TRP A 17 4.90 -1.19 -10.52
C TRP A 17 4.27 -2.06 -9.42
N PRO A 18 2.93 -2.20 -9.36
CA PRO A 18 2.29 -3.11 -8.41
C PRO A 18 2.69 -4.55 -8.67
N ASN A 19 3.22 -5.22 -7.64
CA ASN A 19 3.54 -6.65 -7.69
C ASN A 19 2.28 -7.49 -7.96
N THR A 20 1.14 -7.03 -7.44
CA THR A 20 -0.18 -7.65 -7.64
C THR A 20 -1.18 -6.63 -8.22
N PRO A 21 -1.24 -6.45 -9.55
CA PRO A 21 -2.12 -5.47 -10.19
C PRO A 21 -3.61 -5.71 -9.97
N ALA A 22 -3.99 -6.95 -9.67
CA ALA A 22 -5.38 -7.33 -9.40
C ALA A 22 -5.89 -6.83 -8.03
N GLY A 23 -5.00 -6.41 -7.12
CA GLY A 23 -5.38 -5.84 -5.83
C GLY A 23 -4.59 -6.42 -4.66
N CYS A 24 -5.22 -6.48 -3.49
CA CYS A 24 -4.54 -6.87 -2.26
C CYS A 24 -4.07 -8.33 -2.33
N GLU A 25 -2.76 -8.52 -2.27
CA GLU A 25 -2.11 -9.82 -2.45
C GLU A 25 -2.61 -10.86 -1.44
N GLU A 26 -2.70 -10.48 -0.16
CA GLU A 26 -3.12 -11.40 0.89
C GLU A 26 -4.60 -11.72 0.82
N CYS A 27 -5.45 -10.74 0.49
CA CYS A 27 -6.88 -10.99 0.32
C CYS A 27 -7.14 -11.92 -0.87
N LEU A 28 -6.45 -11.72 -1.99
CA LEU A 28 -6.52 -12.60 -3.15
C LEU A 28 -6.11 -14.04 -2.81
N ARG A 29 -5.02 -14.20 -2.05
CA ARG A 29 -4.53 -15.52 -1.64
C ARG A 29 -5.53 -16.32 -0.80
N VAL A 30 -6.36 -15.64 0.01
CA VAL A 30 -7.35 -16.28 0.88
C VAL A 30 -8.78 -16.20 0.34
N GLY A 31 -8.99 -15.57 -0.81
CA GLY A 31 -10.32 -15.35 -1.39
C GLY A 31 -11.22 -14.40 -0.59
N ASP A 32 -10.64 -13.45 0.16
CA ASP A 32 -11.39 -12.43 0.91
C ASP A 32 -11.52 -11.14 0.09
N SER A 33 -12.42 -10.26 0.50
CA SER A 33 -12.71 -8.99 -0.17
C SER A 33 -12.05 -7.78 0.53
N TRP A 34 -12.02 -6.65 -0.16
CA TRP A 34 -11.53 -5.37 0.35
C TRP A 34 -12.26 -4.20 -0.30
N ILE A 35 -12.12 -3.00 0.28
CA ILE A 35 -12.75 -1.78 -0.23
C ILE A 35 -11.81 -1.09 -1.24
N LYS A 36 -10.57 -0.80 -0.82
CA LYS A 36 -9.53 -0.20 -1.67
C LYS A 36 -8.18 -0.84 -1.36
N ALA A 37 -7.35 -0.95 -2.39
CA ALA A 37 -5.95 -1.34 -2.25
C ALA A 37 -5.05 -0.11 -2.24
N ARG A 38 -3.87 -0.24 -1.65
CA ARG A 38 -2.77 0.73 -1.64
C ARG A 38 -1.51 0.04 -2.14
N LEU A 39 -0.70 0.80 -2.86
CA LEU A 39 0.61 0.39 -3.34
C LEU A 39 1.70 0.95 -2.42
N CYS A 40 2.64 0.12 -2.00
CA CYS A 40 3.83 0.56 -1.30
C CYS A 40 4.81 1.14 -2.32
N LEU A 41 5.12 2.43 -2.18
CA LEU A 41 6.08 3.13 -3.05
C LEU A 41 7.55 2.85 -2.69
N THR A 42 7.81 1.91 -1.78
CA THR A 42 9.18 1.48 -1.43
C THR A 42 9.51 0.10 -1.99
N CYS A 43 8.51 -0.76 -2.20
CA CYS A 43 8.74 -2.17 -2.58
C CYS A 43 7.71 -2.77 -3.56
N GLY A 44 6.68 -2.01 -3.96
CA GLY A 44 5.66 -2.48 -4.91
C GLY A 44 4.57 -3.37 -4.32
N HIS A 45 4.58 -3.62 -3.00
CA HIS A 45 3.55 -4.43 -2.32
C HIS A 45 2.16 -3.81 -2.43
N VAL A 46 1.13 -4.63 -2.65
CA VAL A 46 -0.26 -4.17 -2.73
C VAL A 46 -1.07 -4.73 -1.57
N GLY A 47 -1.48 -3.84 -0.65
CA GLY A 47 -2.25 -4.18 0.55
C GLY A 47 -3.59 -3.45 0.63
N CYS A 48 -4.60 -4.05 1.26
CA CYS A 48 -5.88 -3.38 1.50
C CYS A 48 -5.79 -2.29 2.58
N CYS A 49 -6.55 -1.21 2.41
CA CYS A 49 -6.52 -0.04 3.29
C CYS A 49 -7.07 -0.31 4.70
N ASP A 50 -6.87 0.65 5.61
CA ASP A 50 -7.36 0.58 7.01
C ASP A 50 -8.87 0.44 7.17
N SER A 51 -9.64 0.93 6.19
CA SER A 51 -11.10 0.79 6.17
C SER A 51 -11.55 -0.60 5.73
N SER A 52 -10.65 -1.42 5.17
CA SER A 52 -10.93 -2.82 4.86
C SER A 52 -10.74 -3.68 6.10
N LYS A 53 -11.51 -4.78 6.21
CA LYS A 53 -11.49 -5.73 7.33
C LYS A 53 -10.07 -6.15 7.75
N ASN A 54 -9.20 -6.47 6.78
CA ASN A 54 -7.91 -7.10 7.05
C ASN A 54 -6.73 -6.14 7.29
N LYS A 55 -6.85 -4.87 6.85
CA LYS A 55 -5.87 -3.79 7.08
C LYS A 55 -4.43 -4.16 6.65
N HIS A 56 -4.28 -4.85 5.51
CA HIS A 56 -2.99 -5.40 5.09
C HIS A 56 -1.94 -4.34 4.78
N ALA A 57 -2.31 -3.15 4.28
CA ALA A 57 -1.33 -2.08 4.05
C ALA A 57 -0.65 -1.63 5.36
N THR A 58 -1.41 -1.57 6.46
CA THR A 58 -0.89 -1.14 7.76
C THR A 58 -0.05 -2.23 8.41
N LYS A 59 -0.50 -3.49 8.32
CA LYS A 59 0.30 -4.64 8.76
C LYS A 59 1.62 -4.74 7.99
N HIS A 60 1.58 -4.48 6.68
CA HIS A 60 2.77 -4.43 5.84
C HIS A 60 3.73 -3.35 6.33
N TYR A 61 3.26 -2.10 6.50
CA TYR A 61 4.06 -1.02 7.06
C TYR A 61 4.72 -1.46 8.38
N THR A 62 3.96 -1.85 9.39
CA THR A 62 4.51 -2.24 10.70
C THR A 62 5.52 -3.40 10.64
N ALA A 63 5.41 -4.30 9.66
CA ALA A 63 6.32 -5.43 9.52
C ALA A 63 7.61 -5.10 8.75
N THR A 64 7.60 -4.10 7.87
CA THR A 64 8.70 -3.87 6.91
C THR A 64 9.24 -2.44 6.82
N HIS A 65 8.53 -1.43 7.35
CA HIS A 65 8.86 -0.01 7.20
C HIS A 65 8.57 0.79 8.48
#